data_AF-A0A8H3GVG7-F1
#
_entry.id   AF-A0A8H3GVG7-F1
#
_cell.length_a   1.000
_cell.length_b   1.000
_cell.length_c   1.000
_cell.angle_alpha   90.00
_cell.angle_beta   90.00
_cell.angle_gamma   90.00
#
_symmetry.space_group_name_H-M   'P 1'
#
loop_
_entity.id
_entity.type
_entity.pdbx_description
1 polymer ?
#
loop_
_entity_poly.entity_id
_entity_poly.type
_entity_poly.pdbx_seq_one_letter_code
_entity_poly.pdbx_strand_id
1 'polypeptide(L)'
;MSIPSSIPDPFEATPRASPTNEIVIEGLNHPTLFLPIPTADPLNALLSKYIPAEARPHRDLVGQYEEQNLETLVMSNSWRALARMAKDQIVATSSSETTLILDLWSLRLTSLARMRLFNQATAECSNLYSVLSTISPLSTRRQVVPFELDVFHARTMYWAGDLKGYLDELVRLIRVCKSMARKDGKGVWTERGMRTGMMVVTQLIEMQDYPGALAILRPLATSPTAPPEIRFALARIMMEAGDTKSVKTALEGVEKDAIITALEAAMLGRWTEAEEVLRKAYEKENDNVVVINNLAVVLLSCGKLDEAIELLETMLKASPASFVAVEPFLYNLATLYELRSNAAVDRKRNMLREVAQWGGDGIKTGALKLQP
;
A
#
# COMPACT_ATOMS: atom_id res chain seq x y z
N MET A 1 12.80 -8.52 -3.53
CA MET A 1 11.71 -8.77 -4.50
C MET A 1 10.42 -8.34 -3.84
N SER A 2 9.67 -7.48 -4.52
CA SER A 2 8.59 -6.67 -3.97
C SER A 2 7.43 -7.52 -3.48
N ILE A 3 6.98 -7.23 -2.26
CA ILE A 3 5.81 -7.83 -1.63
C ILE A 3 4.58 -7.40 -2.46
N PRO A 4 3.80 -8.32 -3.05
CA PRO A 4 2.48 -7.98 -3.53
C PRO A 4 1.63 -7.73 -2.30
N SER A 5 1.30 -6.47 -2.04
CA SER A 5 0.17 -6.17 -1.16
C SER A 5 -1.07 -6.87 -1.71
N SER A 6 -1.90 -7.48 -0.86
CA SER A 6 -3.17 -8.12 -1.25
C SER A 6 -4.24 -7.13 -1.81
N ILE A 7 -3.80 -5.89 -2.04
CA ILE A 7 -4.44 -4.81 -2.76
C ILE A 7 -3.33 -4.29 -3.66
N PRO A 8 -3.48 -4.21 -5.00
CA PRO A 8 -2.43 -3.67 -5.87
C PRO A 8 -1.90 -2.36 -5.31
N ASP A 9 -0.58 -2.21 -5.16
CA ASP A 9 -0.01 -0.92 -4.80
C ASP A 9 -0.46 0.07 -5.88
N PRO A 10 -1.29 1.07 -5.54
CA PRO A 10 -1.82 1.98 -6.53
C PRO A 10 -0.73 2.86 -7.16
N PHE A 11 0.48 2.80 -6.61
CA PHE A 11 1.67 3.52 -7.04
C PHE A 11 2.68 2.63 -7.77
N GLU A 12 2.37 1.35 -8.01
CA GLU A 12 3.22 0.50 -8.85
C GLU A 12 3.19 1.00 -10.31
N ALA A 13 4.35 1.46 -10.79
CA ALA A 13 4.47 2.13 -12.08
C ALA A 13 4.03 1.21 -13.23
N THR A 14 2.97 1.61 -13.95
CA THR A 14 2.58 0.92 -15.20
C THR A 14 3.40 1.44 -16.38
N PRO A 15 3.82 0.58 -17.33
CA PRO A 15 4.56 1.02 -18.51
C PRO A 15 3.79 2.08 -19.30
N ARG A 16 4.48 3.17 -19.67
CA ARG A 16 3.86 4.32 -20.33
C ARG A 16 3.44 4.00 -21.75
N ALA A 17 2.33 4.60 -22.19
CA ALA A 17 2.17 4.92 -23.60
C ALA A 17 3.10 6.10 -23.91
N SER A 18 3.97 5.97 -24.92
CA SER A 18 4.91 7.03 -25.32
C SER A 18 4.15 8.30 -25.70
N PRO A 19 4.44 9.46 -25.08
CA PRO A 19 3.83 10.72 -25.50
C PRO A 19 4.36 11.09 -26.89
N THR A 20 3.46 11.39 -27.81
CA THR A 20 3.77 11.67 -29.22
C THR A 20 4.10 13.13 -29.51
N ASN A 21 4.01 14.04 -28.53
CA ASN A 21 4.45 15.45 -28.60
C ASN A 21 4.68 16.00 -27.17
N GLU A 22 5.83 16.62 -26.91
CA GLU A 22 6.13 17.26 -25.62
C GLU A 22 5.38 18.58 -25.49
N ILE A 23 4.32 18.58 -24.67
CA ILE A 23 3.56 19.78 -24.32
C ILE A 23 4.21 20.41 -23.10
N VAL A 24 4.61 21.67 -23.22
CA VAL A 24 5.18 22.46 -22.12
C VAL A 24 4.05 23.03 -21.27
N ILE A 25 4.05 22.74 -19.96
CA ILE A 25 3.09 23.31 -19.00
C ILE A 25 3.87 24.21 -18.04
N GLU A 26 3.69 25.51 -18.20
CA GLU A 26 4.35 26.50 -17.34
C GLU A 26 3.83 26.47 -15.90
N GLY A 27 4.74 26.72 -14.95
CA GLY A 27 4.42 26.84 -13.53
C GLY A 27 4.38 25.54 -12.74
N LEU A 28 4.53 24.36 -13.37
CA LEU A 28 4.58 23.07 -12.65
C LEU A 28 5.77 22.92 -11.69
N ASN A 29 6.84 23.68 -11.92
CA ASN A 29 8.06 23.72 -11.11
C ASN A 29 8.09 24.90 -10.12
N HIS A 30 7.00 25.66 -9.98
CA HIS A 30 7.00 26.84 -9.14
C HIS A 30 7.13 26.48 -7.64
N PRO A 31 8.09 27.07 -6.88
CA PRO A 31 8.35 26.69 -5.48
C PRO A 31 7.16 26.86 -4.52
N THR A 32 6.20 27.74 -4.83
CA THR A 32 5.03 27.98 -3.98
C THR A 32 4.00 26.85 -4.01
N LEU A 33 4.15 25.89 -4.92
CA LEU A 33 3.26 24.72 -4.98
C LEU A 33 3.51 23.75 -3.80
N PHE A 34 4.67 23.84 -3.15
CA PHE A 34 5.12 22.90 -2.14
C PHE A 34 4.94 23.42 -0.71
N LEU A 35 4.65 22.51 0.21
CA LEU A 35 4.57 22.77 1.64
C LEU A 35 5.81 22.24 2.37
N PRO A 36 6.19 22.84 3.51
CA PRO A 36 7.26 22.31 4.34
C PRO A 36 6.86 20.94 4.91
N ILE A 37 7.80 19.99 4.90
CA ILE A 37 7.61 18.68 5.53
C ILE A 37 7.83 18.84 7.04
N PRO A 38 6.87 18.43 7.90
CA PRO A 38 7.08 18.41 9.34
C PRO A 38 8.25 17.49 9.75
N THR A 39 8.98 17.90 10.78
CA THR A 39 10.07 17.12 11.39
C THR A 39 9.58 16.15 12.46
N ALA A 40 8.30 16.21 12.85
CA ALA A 40 7.70 15.27 13.79
C ALA A 40 7.22 14.03 13.05
N ASP A 41 7.44 12.85 13.63
CA ASP A 41 6.93 11.58 13.14
C ASP A 41 5.77 11.05 14.02
N PRO A 42 4.99 10.07 13.52
CA PRO A 42 3.90 9.48 14.29
C PRO A 42 4.34 8.72 15.54
N LEU A 43 5.59 8.23 15.59
CA LEU A 43 6.09 7.41 16.70
C LEU A 43 6.51 8.25 17.92
N ASN A 44 6.80 9.54 17.75
CA ASN A 44 7.29 10.43 18.81
C ASN A 44 6.44 10.41 20.09
N ALA A 45 5.11 10.35 19.98
CA ALA A 45 4.22 10.28 21.14
C ALA A 45 4.43 8.96 21.92
N LEU A 46 4.47 7.83 21.21
CA LEU A 46 4.72 6.52 21.80
C LEU A 46 6.13 6.42 22.40
N LEU A 47 7.14 6.92 21.70
CA LEU A 47 8.52 6.95 22.18
C LEU A 47 8.62 7.75 23.48
N SER A 48 7.96 8.91 23.54
CA SER A 48 7.98 9.77 24.72
C SER A 48 7.32 9.12 25.94
N LYS A 49 6.25 8.35 25.72
CA LYS A 49 5.48 7.70 26.78
C LYS A 49 6.09 6.38 27.27
N TYR A 50 6.62 5.56 26.36
CA TYR A 50 7.05 4.19 26.70
C TYR A 50 8.57 4.01 26.78
N ILE A 51 9.38 4.95 26.27
CA ILE A 51 10.85 4.80 26.23
C ILE A 51 11.54 6.02 26.87
N PRO A 52 12.35 5.81 27.92
CA PRO A 52 13.17 6.86 28.53
C PRO A 52 14.09 7.53 27.49
N ALA A 53 14.34 8.83 27.64
CA ALA A 53 15.05 9.63 26.64
C ALA A 53 16.44 9.06 26.28
N GLU A 54 17.13 8.48 27.27
CA GLU A 54 18.47 7.90 27.15
C GLU A 54 18.48 6.59 26.36
N ALA A 55 17.32 5.92 26.28
CA ALA A 55 17.15 4.62 25.63
C ALA A 55 16.38 4.73 24.30
N ARG A 56 16.12 5.94 23.79
CA ARG A 56 15.46 6.14 22.50
C ARG A 56 16.46 5.91 21.37
N PRO A 57 16.14 5.03 20.40
CA PRO A 57 17.01 4.83 19.25
C PRO A 57 17.07 6.08 18.37
N HIS A 58 18.18 6.23 17.64
CA HIS A 58 18.36 7.32 16.69
C HIS A 58 17.36 7.18 15.53
N ARG A 59 16.67 8.28 15.19
CA ARG A 59 15.74 8.37 14.07
C ARG A 59 16.12 9.52 13.16
N ASP A 60 16.41 9.23 11.89
CA ASP A 60 16.64 10.27 10.90
C ASP A 60 15.30 10.88 10.46
N LEU A 61 15.02 12.08 10.97
CA LEU A 61 13.86 12.90 10.61
C LEU A 61 14.24 14.10 9.72
N VAL A 62 15.50 14.18 9.30
CA VAL A 62 16.02 15.28 8.48
C VAL A 62 15.74 15.02 7.00
N GLY A 63 15.87 13.76 6.58
CA GLY A 63 15.65 13.32 5.21
C GLY A 63 16.78 13.74 4.28
N GLN A 64 18.03 13.53 4.70
CA GLN A 64 19.19 13.75 3.85
C GLN A 64 19.18 12.74 2.69
N TYR A 65 19.48 13.22 1.49
CA TYR A 65 19.43 12.40 0.26
C TYR A 65 20.66 12.58 -0.63
N GLU A 66 21.52 13.55 -0.32
CA GLU A 66 22.62 14.02 -1.17
C GLU A 66 23.69 12.95 -1.44
N GLU A 67 23.84 11.97 -0.54
CA GLU A 67 24.82 10.89 -0.64
C GLU A 67 24.23 9.56 -1.13
N GLN A 68 22.93 9.51 -1.44
CA GLN A 68 22.21 8.27 -1.74
C GLN A 68 21.56 8.30 -3.12
N ASN A 69 21.55 7.16 -3.81
CA ASN A 69 20.82 7.03 -5.08
C ASN A 69 19.32 6.76 -4.85
N LEU A 70 18.51 7.03 -5.88
CA LEU A 70 17.06 6.83 -5.84
C LEU A 70 16.67 5.40 -5.45
N GLU A 71 17.36 4.40 -6.01
CA GLU A 71 17.08 2.99 -5.74
C GLU A 71 17.28 2.64 -4.26
N THR A 72 18.36 3.11 -3.64
CA THR A 72 18.64 2.90 -2.20
C THR A 72 17.58 3.57 -1.34
N LEU A 73 17.17 4.79 -1.70
CA LEU A 73 16.13 5.52 -0.97
C LEU A 73 14.76 4.82 -1.03
N VAL A 74 14.41 4.25 -2.19
CA VAL A 74 13.19 3.45 -2.36
C VAL A 74 13.28 2.15 -1.57
N MET A 75 14.40 1.42 -1.70
CA MET A 75 14.60 0.13 -1.02
C MET A 75 14.66 0.26 0.51
N SER A 76 15.15 1.39 1.02
CA SER A 76 15.22 1.70 2.46
C SER A 76 13.95 2.34 3.01
N ASN A 77 12.90 2.56 2.19
CA ASN A 77 11.68 3.27 2.59
C ASN A 77 11.95 4.68 3.16
N SER A 78 12.97 5.37 2.63
CA SER A 78 13.39 6.71 3.05
C SER A 78 12.48 7.79 2.44
N TRP A 79 11.17 7.70 2.72
CA TRP A 79 10.13 8.53 2.09
C TRP A 79 10.34 10.03 2.29
N ARG A 80 10.89 10.47 3.42
CA ARG A 80 11.18 11.90 3.67
C ARG A 80 12.28 12.41 2.73
N ALA A 81 13.34 11.65 2.57
CA ALA A 81 14.43 11.95 1.65
C ALA A 81 13.95 11.95 0.20
N LEU A 82 13.14 10.95 -0.21
CA LEU A 82 12.50 10.90 -1.54
C LEU A 82 11.61 12.13 -1.80
N ALA A 83 10.80 12.52 -0.82
CA ALA A 83 9.93 13.68 -0.94
C ALA A 83 10.73 14.97 -1.13
N ARG A 84 11.85 15.14 -0.41
CA ARG A 84 12.75 16.30 -0.55
C ARG A 84 13.45 16.30 -1.89
N MET A 85 14.10 15.19 -2.24
CA MET A 85 14.76 14.99 -3.52
C MET A 85 13.82 15.31 -4.70
N ALA A 86 12.58 14.80 -4.67
CA ALA A 86 11.60 15.06 -5.72
C ALA A 86 11.27 16.55 -5.85
N LYS A 87 11.05 17.26 -4.73
CA LYS A 87 10.81 18.72 -4.75
C LYS A 87 12.00 19.46 -5.35
N ASP A 88 13.20 19.17 -4.85
CA ASP A 88 14.40 19.92 -5.23
C ASP A 88 14.74 19.68 -6.71
N GLN A 89 14.53 18.46 -7.22
CA GLN A 89 14.60 18.17 -8.65
C GLN A 89 13.51 18.88 -9.46
N ILE A 90 12.24 18.88 -9.02
CA ILE A 90 11.17 19.59 -9.74
C ILE A 90 11.51 21.06 -9.93
N VAL A 91 11.97 21.74 -8.87
CA VAL A 91 12.31 23.17 -8.91
C VAL A 91 13.53 23.45 -9.80
N ALA A 92 14.48 22.52 -9.87
CA ALA A 92 15.69 22.66 -10.70
C ALA A 92 15.45 22.32 -12.18
N THR A 93 14.46 21.48 -12.49
CA THR A 93 14.15 21.02 -13.84
C THR A 93 13.49 22.13 -14.69
N SER A 94 13.94 22.27 -15.94
CA SER A 94 13.36 23.20 -16.91
C SER A 94 11.90 22.89 -17.20
N SER A 95 11.03 23.92 -17.35
CA SER A 95 9.61 23.76 -17.69
C SER A 95 9.39 22.92 -18.97
N SER A 96 10.37 22.89 -19.87
CA SER A 96 10.35 22.08 -21.09
C SER A 96 10.24 20.58 -20.82
N GLU A 97 10.80 20.09 -19.71
CA GLU A 97 10.80 18.67 -19.33
C GLU A 97 9.55 18.29 -18.53
N THR A 98 8.38 18.65 -19.06
CA THR A 98 7.08 18.48 -18.39
C THR A 98 6.81 17.03 -17.95
N THR A 99 7.19 16.04 -18.77
CA THR A 99 7.02 14.61 -18.43
C THR A 99 7.79 14.24 -17.16
N LEU A 100 9.07 14.64 -17.07
CA LEU A 100 9.90 14.37 -15.90
C LEU A 100 9.34 15.07 -14.66
N ILE A 101 8.89 16.33 -14.79
CA ILE A 101 8.28 17.08 -13.69
C ILE A 101 7.04 16.34 -13.15
N LEU A 102 6.18 15.82 -14.01
CA LEU A 102 4.97 15.09 -13.59
C LEU A 102 5.29 13.74 -12.92
N ASP A 103 6.36 13.07 -13.34
CA ASP A 103 6.84 11.85 -12.69
C ASP A 103 7.37 12.14 -11.29
N LEU A 104 8.15 13.21 -11.14
CA LEU A 104 8.64 13.66 -9.84
C LEU A 104 7.50 14.12 -8.93
N TRP A 105 6.45 14.74 -9.46
CA TRP A 105 5.22 15.04 -8.71
C TRP A 105 4.55 13.77 -8.18
N SER A 106 4.53 12.70 -8.98
CA SER A 106 3.98 11.40 -8.57
C SER A 106 4.80 10.80 -7.42
N LEU A 107 6.13 10.89 -7.50
CA LEU A 107 7.04 10.47 -6.43
C LEU A 107 6.86 11.31 -5.16
N ARG A 108 6.77 12.64 -5.29
CA ARG A 108 6.57 13.60 -4.19
C ARG A 108 5.30 13.29 -3.42
N LEU A 109 4.17 13.25 -4.12
CA LEU A 109 2.85 13.04 -3.52
C LEU A 109 2.74 11.65 -2.88
N THR A 110 3.24 10.61 -3.56
CA THR A 110 3.28 9.25 -3.01
C THR A 110 4.12 9.18 -1.73
N SER A 111 5.29 9.83 -1.72
CA SER A 111 6.16 9.87 -0.55
C SER A 111 5.49 10.56 0.64
N LEU A 112 4.79 11.68 0.43
CA LEU A 112 3.99 12.34 1.46
C LEU A 112 2.88 11.44 2.01
N ALA A 113 2.18 10.74 1.13
CA ALA A 113 1.11 9.81 1.51
C ALA A 113 1.65 8.61 2.31
N ARG A 114 2.83 8.07 1.93
CA ARG A 114 3.50 6.97 2.65
C ARG A 114 3.91 7.39 4.07
N MET A 115 4.33 8.64 4.25
CA MET A 115 4.59 9.24 5.56
C MET A 115 3.31 9.58 6.35
N ARG A 116 2.12 9.34 5.79
CA ARG A 116 0.81 9.72 6.37
C ARG A 116 0.62 11.24 6.56
N LEU A 117 1.37 12.04 5.81
CA LEU A 117 1.21 13.50 5.75
C LEU A 117 0.05 13.89 4.83
N PHE A 118 -1.15 13.38 5.12
CA PHE A 118 -2.31 13.49 4.23
C PHE A 118 -2.74 14.94 4.00
N ASN A 119 -2.57 15.82 4.99
CA ASN A 119 -2.89 17.24 4.86
C ASN A 119 -1.94 17.93 3.85
N GLN A 120 -0.64 17.67 3.95
CA GLN A 120 0.37 18.19 3.04
C GLN A 120 0.15 17.63 1.63
N ALA A 121 -0.07 16.31 1.52
CA ALA A 121 -0.35 15.63 0.27
C ALA A 121 -1.59 16.21 -0.45
N THR A 122 -2.70 16.39 0.27
CA THR A 122 -3.93 16.97 -0.30
C THR A 122 -3.73 18.41 -0.76
N ALA A 123 -3.05 19.24 0.03
CA ALA A 123 -2.84 20.63 -0.32
C ALA A 123 -1.87 20.79 -1.51
N GLU A 124 -0.75 20.07 -1.53
CA GLU A 124 0.17 20.06 -2.68
C GLU A 124 -0.50 19.49 -3.95
N CYS A 125 -1.30 18.42 -3.82
CA CYS A 125 -2.07 17.88 -4.94
C CYS A 125 -3.09 18.90 -5.48
N SER A 126 -3.76 19.64 -4.60
CA SER A 126 -4.69 20.71 -4.98
C SER A 126 -3.97 21.85 -5.72
N ASN A 127 -2.79 22.26 -5.24
CA ASN A 127 -1.95 23.25 -5.90
C ASN A 127 -1.54 22.79 -7.30
N LEU A 128 -1.08 21.55 -7.44
CA LEU A 128 -0.75 20.95 -8.74
C LEU A 128 -1.95 20.95 -9.69
N TYR A 129 -3.12 20.51 -9.21
CA TYR A 129 -4.33 20.43 -10.02
C TYR A 129 -4.88 21.80 -10.40
N SER A 130 -4.60 22.86 -9.63
CA SER A 130 -4.91 24.24 -10.02
C SER A 130 -4.16 24.65 -11.29
N VAL A 131 -2.87 24.30 -11.40
CA VAL A 131 -2.05 24.54 -12.61
C VAL A 131 -2.53 23.64 -13.75
N LEU A 132 -2.73 22.35 -13.52
CA LEU A 132 -3.19 21.41 -14.56
C LEU A 132 -4.59 21.74 -15.09
N SER A 133 -5.42 22.44 -14.33
CA SER A 133 -6.77 22.85 -14.76
C SER A 133 -6.75 23.91 -15.86
N THR A 134 -5.63 24.62 -16.04
CA THR A 134 -5.44 25.62 -17.10
C THR A 134 -5.28 25.00 -18.49
N ILE A 135 -4.98 23.70 -18.57
CA ILE A 135 -4.75 22.99 -19.82
C ILE A 135 -6.09 22.77 -20.55
N SER A 136 -6.22 23.41 -21.71
CA SER A 136 -7.35 23.23 -22.62
C SER A 136 -6.87 22.74 -23.98
N PRO A 137 -7.54 21.77 -24.63
CA PRO A 137 -8.76 21.07 -24.21
C PRO A 137 -8.52 19.92 -23.21
N LEU A 138 -9.58 19.48 -22.52
CA LEU A 138 -9.54 18.37 -21.55
C LEU A 138 -8.96 17.05 -22.12
N SER A 139 -9.10 16.82 -23.43
CA SER A 139 -8.50 15.68 -24.11
C SER A 139 -6.98 15.70 -24.05
N THR A 140 -6.37 16.88 -24.16
CA THR A 140 -4.92 17.08 -24.09
C THR A 140 -4.41 16.83 -22.69
N ARG A 141 -5.12 17.35 -21.67
CA ARG A 141 -4.79 17.09 -20.26
C ARG A 141 -4.72 15.58 -19.96
N ARG A 142 -5.70 14.80 -20.45
CA ARG A 142 -5.74 13.34 -20.25
C ARG A 142 -4.59 12.58 -20.93
N GLN A 143 -3.96 13.17 -21.94
CA GLN A 143 -2.81 12.56 -22.61
C GLN A 143 -1.49 12.89 -21.91
N VAL A 144 -1.42 14.07 -21.27
CA VAL A 144 -0.19 14.57 -20.63
C VAL A 144 -0.09 14.16 -19.17
N VAL A 145 -1.20 14.21 -18.42
CA VAL A 145 -1.20 13.93 -16.97
C VAL A 145 -1.13 12.42 -16.73
N PRO A 146 -0.15 11.92 -15.95
CA PRO A 146 -0.12 10.54 -15.50
C PRO A 146 -1.42 10.09 -14.84
N PHE A 147 -1.89 8.89 -15.20
CA PHE A 147 -3.13 8.34 -14.64
C PHE A 147 -3.07 8.18 -13.12
N GLU A 148 -1.86 7.89 -12.61
CA GLU A 148 -1.54 7.72 -11.21
C GLU A 148 -1.78 9.01 -10.40
N LEU A 149 -1.58 10.18 -11.01
CA LEU A 149 -1.92 11.47 -10.38
C LEU A 149 -3.44 11.68 -10.28
N ASP A 150 -4.20 11.25 -11.29
CA ASP A 150 -5.68 11.34 -11.24
C ASP A 150 -6.25 10.42 -10.16
N VAL A 151 -5.68 9.23 -10.00
CA VAL A 151 -5.99 8.31 -8.89
C VAL A 151 -5.62 8.93 -7.54
N PHE A 152 -4.45 9.55 -7.44
CA PHE A 152 -4.03 10.24 -6.21
C PHE A 152 -4.97 11.41 -5.87
N HIS A 153 -5.36 12.20 -6.86
CA HIS A 153 -6.32 13.29 -6.68
C HIS A 153 -7.66 12.78 -6.15
N ALA A 154 -8.18 11.67 -6.69
CA ALA A 154 -9.37 11.02 -6.13
C ALA A 154 -9.16 10.63 -4.65
N ARG A 155 -7.98 10.11 -4.30
CA ARG A 155 -7.64 9.71 -2.92
C ARG A 155 -7.66 10.88 -1.92
N THR A 156 -7.50 12.12 -2.37
CA THR A 156 -7.63 13.29 -1.48
C THR A 156 -9.04 13.43 -0.89
N MET A 157 -10.07 13.02 -1.64
CA MET A 157 -11.47 13.02 -1.16
C MET A 157 -11.65 12.00 -0.02
N TYR A 158 -11.03 10.83 -0.13
CA TYR A 158 -11.01 9.82 0.93
C TYR A 158 -10.38 10.38 2.22
N TRP A 159 -9.24 11.07 2.12
CA TRP A 159 -8.61 11.70 3.29
C TRP A 159 -9.42 12.86 3.87
N ALA A 160 -10.21 13.55 3.04
CA ALA A 160 -11.16 14.56 3.49
C ALA A 160 -12.43 13.97 4.14
N GLY A 161 -12.63 12.65 4.07
CA GLY A 161 -13.80 11.94 4.59
C GLY A 161 -15.01 11.90 3.64
N ASP A 162 -14.87 12.40 2.41
CA ASP A 162 -15.91 12.31 1.38
C ASP A 162 -15.85 10.96 0.64
N LEU A 163 -16.38 9.92 1.29
CA LEU A 163 -16.39 8.56 0.74
C LEU A 163 -17.22 8.45 -0.54
N LYS A 164 -18.31 9.22 -0.65
CA LYS A 164 -19.19 9.20 -1.83
C LYS A 164 -18.51 9.85 -3.03
N GLY A 165 -17.94 11.05 -2.84
CA GLY A 165 -17.15 11.71 -3.88
C GLY A 165 -15.98 10.87 -4.34
N TYR A 166 -15.29 10.19 -3.41
CA TYR A 166 -14.21 9.27 -3.75
C TYR A 166 -14.68 8.13 -4.68
N LEU A 167 -15.80 7.48 -4.36
CA LEU A 167 -16.36 6.41 -5.19
C LEU A 167 -16.81 6.92 -6.56
N ASP A 168 -17.48 8.07 -6.62
CA ASP A 168 -17.91 8.68 -7.87
C ASP A 168 -16.72 8.98 -8.79
N GLU A 169 -15.63 9.48 -8.23
CA GLU A 169 -14.41 9.79 -8.97
C GLU A 169 -13.68 8.53 -9.45
N LEU A 170 -13.59 7.49 -8.61
CA LEU A 170 -13.05 6.19 -9.05
C LEU A 170 -13.89 5.56 -10.17
N VAL A 171 -15.22 5.63 -10.08
CA VAL A 171 -16.12 5.15 -11.14
C VAL A 171 -15.93 5.96 -12.42
N ARG A 172 -15.72 7.29 -12.33
CA ARG A 172 -15.37 8.14 -13.47
C ARG A 172 -14.06 7.67 -14.11
N LEU A 173 -13.02 7.38 -13.32
CA LEU A 173 -11.73 6.87 -13.80
C LEU A 173 -11.87 5.50 -14.47
N ILE A 174 -12.67 4.59 -13.92
CA ILE A 174 -12.95 3.28 -14.56
C ILE A 174 -13.60 3.48 -15.95
N ARG A 175 -14.49 4.46 -16.12
CA ARG A 175 -15.08 4.77 -17.45
C ARG A 175 -14.01 5.26 -18.43
N VAL A 176 -13.04 6.05 -17.95
CA VAL A 176 -11.88 6.48 -18.75
C VAL A 176 -11.06 5.26 -19.16
N CYS A 177 -10.69 4.40 -18.21
CA CYS A 177 -9.96 3.15 -18.49
C CYS A 177 -10.68 2.29 -19.53
N LYS A 178 -11.99 2.09 -19.41
CA LYS A 178 -12.79 1.33 -20.39
C LYS A 178 -12.78 1.98 -21.79
N SER A 179 -12.86 3.30 -21.86
CA SER A 179 -12.82 4.02 -23.14
C SER A 179 -11.45 3.92 -23.81
N MET A 180 -10.38 4.01 -23.02
CA MET A 180 -9.01 3.93 -23.51
C MET A 180 -8.59 2.50 -23.83
N ALA A 181 -9.04 1.50 -23.07
CA ALA A 181 -8.78 0.08 -23.34
C ALA A 181 -9.32 -0.37 -24.70
N ARG A 182 -10.41 0.24 -25.20
CA ARG A 182 -10.91 -0.02 -26.56
C ARG A 182 -9.98 0.48 -27.66
N LYS A 183 -9.12 1.45 -27.35
CA LYS A 183 -8.15 2.06 -28.27
C LYS A 183 -6.74 1.52 -28.05
N ASP A 184 -6.50 0.85 -26.93
CA ASP A 184 -5.20 0.36 -26.49
C ASP A 184 -5.03 -1.10 -26.89
N GLY A 185 -4.03 -1.38 -27.74
CA GLY A 185 -3.64 -2.74 -28.09
C GLY A 185 -2.74 -3.42 -27.06
N LYS A 186 -2.25 -2.67 -26.05
CA LYS A 186 -1.20 -3.14 -25.11
C LYS A 186 -1.73 -3.58 -23.73
N GLY A 187 -3.03 -3.46 -23.48
CA GLY A 187 -3.68 -3.93 -22.24
C GLY A 187 -3.40 -3.10 -20.98
N VAL A 188 -2.63 -2.02 -21.07
CA VAL A 188 -2.25 -1.17 -19.92
C VAL A 188 -3.48 -0.53 -19.29
N TRP A 189 -4.44 -0.08 -20.11
CA TRP A 189 -5.67 0.52 -19.61
C TRP A 189 -6.64 -0.48 -18.98
N THR A 190 -6.57 -1.75 -19.38
CA THR A 190 -7.31 -2.84 -18.73
C THR A 190 -6.78 -3.06 -17.32
N GLU A 191 -5.45 -3.14 -17.17
CA GLU A 191 -4.79 -3.27 -15.86
C GLU A 191 -5.11 -2.09 -14.94
N ARG A 192 -4.99 -0.85 -15.44
CA ARG A 192 -5.38 0.36 -14.69
C ARG A 192 -6.85 0.33 -14.24
N GLY A 193 -7.75 -0.09 -15.12
CA GLY A 193 -9.17 -0.24 -14.81
C GLY A 193 -9.43 -1.30 -13.73
N MET A 194 -8.69 -2.40 -13.77
CA MET A 194 -8.76 -3.48 -12.80
C MET A 194 -8.28 -3.02 -11.41
N ARG A 195 -7.10 -2.36 -11.34
CA ARG A 195 -6.57 -1.77 -10.09
C ARG A 195 -7.53 -0.74 -9.49
N THR A 196 -8.08 0.14 -10.32
CA THR A 196 -9.09 1.13 -9.88
C THR A 196 -10.37 0.46 -9.40
N GLY A 197 -10.80 -0.61 -10.07
CA GLY A 197 -11.93 -1.44 -9.63
C GLY A 197 -11.70 -2.08 -8.26
N MET A 198 -10.49 -2.57 -8.00
CA MET A 198 -10.11 -3.13 -6.69
C MET A 198 -10.14 -2.08 -5.57
N MET A 199 -9.84 -0.81 -5.86
CA MET A 199 -10.02 0.28 -4.88
C MET A 199 -11.49 0.48 -4.51
N VAL A 200 -12.39 0.46 -5.50
CA VAL A 200 -13.84 0.55 -5.27
C VAL A 200 -14.30 -0.62 -4.42
N VAL A 201 -13.89 -1.85 -4.77
CA VAL A 201 -14.20 -3.06 -4.01
C VAL A 201 -13.71 -2.94 -2.56
N THR A 202 -12.47 -2.49 -2.34
CA THR A 202 -11.91 -2.29 -1.00
C THR A 202 -12.76 -1.32 -0.19
N GLN A 203 -13.16 -0.18 -0.79
CA GLN A 203 -13.99 0.81 -0.12
C GLN A 203 -15.40 0.29 0.19
N LEU A 204 -16.00 -0.49 -0.70
CA LEU A 204 -17.32 -1.10 -0.48
C LEU A 204 -17.28 -2.12 0.66
N ILE A 205 -16.20 -2.91 0.77
CA ILE A 205 -16.00 -3.83 1.91
C ILE A 205 -15.87 -3.04 3.22
N GLU A 206 -15.11 -1.95 3.24
CA GLU A 206 -15.01 -1.08 4.44
C GLU A 206 -16.37 -0.53 4.87
N MET A 207 -17.27 -0.27 3.90
CA MET A 207 -18.65 0.15 4.14
C MET A 207 -19.62 -1.02 4.38
N GLN A 208 -19.14 -2.26 4.41
CA GLN A 208 -19.95 -3.49 4.50
C GLN A 208 -20.96 -3.70 3.36
N ASP A 209 -20.78 -3.02 2.23
CA ASP A 209 -21.56 -3.23 1.00
C ASP A 209 -20.99 -4.39 0.18
N TYR A 210 -21.16 -5.61 0.71
CA TYR A 210 -20.75 -6.83 0.02
C TYR A 210 -21.47 -7.05 -1.32
N PRO A 211 -22.79 -6.77 -1.47
CA PRO A 211 -23.46 -6.89 -2.76
C PRO A 211 -22.82 -6.00 -3.85
N GLY A 212 -22.52 -4.73 -3.52
CA GLY A 212 -21.83 -3.82 -4.43
C GLY A 212 -20.43 -4.32 -4.79
N ALA A 213 -19.66 -4.76 -3.80
CA ALA A 213 -18.32 -5.30 -4.00
C ALA A 213 -18.33 -6.53 -4.94
N LEU A 214 -19.26 -7.47 -4.72
CA LEU A 214 -19.42 -8.65 -5.56
C LEU A 214 -19.87 -8.31 -6.99
N ALA A 215 -20.72 -7.28 -7.18
CA ALA A 215 -21.16 -6.84 -8.49
C ALA A 215 -20.00 -6.33 -9.36
N ILE A 216 -18.99 -5.71 -8.75
CA ILE A 216 -17.77 -5.25 -9.44
C ILE A 216 -16.79 -6.40 -9.65
N LEU A 217 -16.62 -7.26 -8.65
CA LEU A 217 -15.55 -8.26 -8.65
C LEU A 217 -15.87 -9.49 -9.49
N ARG A 218 -17.14 -9.92 -9.57
CA ARG A 218 -17.54 -11.09 -10.39
C ARG A 218 -17.13 -10.94 -11.85
N PRO A 219 -17.46 -9.84 -12.58
CA PRO A 219 -17.00 -9.65 -13.95
C PRO A 219 -15.48 -9.64 -14.10
N LEU A 220 -14.75 -9.08 -13.12
CA LEU A 220 -13.28 -9.04 -13.16
C LEU A 220 -12.70 -10.45 -13.03
N ALA A 221 -13.26 -11.28 -12.15
CA ALA A 221 -12.80 -12.65 -11.90
C ALA A 221 -13.13 -13.62 -13.05
N THR A 222 -14.21 -13.39 -13.80
CA THR A 222 -14.60 -14.20 -14.97
C THR A 222 -13.73 -13.92 -16.20
N SER A 223 -12.94 -12.85 -16.20
CA SER A 223 -12.00 -12.59 -17.30
C SER A 223 -11.02 -13.77 -17.47
N PRO A 224 -10.77 -14.26 -18.70
CA PRO A 224 -9.76 -15.30 -18.94
C PRO A 224 -8.37 -14.90 -18.46
N THR A 225 -8.09 -13.59 -18.47
CA THR A 225 -6.81 -12.99 -18.04
C THR A 225 -6.87 -12.51 -16.58
N ALA A 226 -7.87 -12.93 -15.80
CA ALA A 226 -7.99 -12.50 -14.42
C ALA A 226 -6.80 -13.06 -13.61
N PRO A 227 -6.03 -12.20 -12.94
CA PRO A 227 -4.96 -12.67 -12.07
C PRO A 227 -5.54 -13.47 -10.88
N PRO A 228 -4.84 -14.52 -10.39
CA PRO A 228 -5.30 -15.38 -9.29
C PRO A 228 -5.78 -14.61 -8.06
N GLU A 229 -5.15 -13.47 -7.76
CA GLU A 229 -5.43 -12.59 -6.63
C GLU A 229 -6.86 -12.05 -6.66
N ILE A 230 -7.42 -11.80 -7.85
CA ILE A 230 -8.79 -11.29 -8.00
C ILE A 230 -9.82 -12.38 -7.73
N ARG A 231 -9.56 -13.60 -8.18
CA ARG A 231 -10.41 -14.77 -7.87
C ARG A 231 -10.34 -15.10 -6.39
N PHE A 232 -9.15 -14.97 -5.79
CA PHE A 232 -8.97 -15.11 -4.35
C PHE A 232 -9.71 -14.02 -3.56
N ALA A 233 -9.62 -12.76 -3.96
CA ALA A 233 -10.40 -11.67 -3.36
C ALA A 233 -11.91 -11.95 -3.47
N LEU A 234 -12.39 -12.50 -4.60
CA LEU A 234 -13.79 -12.87 -4.78
C LEU A 234 -14.22 -13.95 -3.81
N ALA A 235 -13.43 -15.01 -3.70
CA ALA A 235 -13.66 -16.10 -2.76
C ALA A 235 -13.73 -15.58 -1.31
N ARG A 236 -12.82 -14.67 -0.92
CA ARG A 236 -12.80 -14.08 0.42
C ARG A 236 -14.05 -13.28 0.72
N ILE A 237 -14.50 -12.42 -0.21
CA ILE A 237 -15.71 -11.62 -0.03
C ILE A 237 -16.97 -12.50 -0.01
N MET A 238 -17.03 -13.54 -0.85
CA MET A 238 -18.12 -14.52 -0.81
C MET A 238 -18.19 -15.20 0.56
N MET A 239 -17.04 -15.53 1.14
CA MET A 239 -16.96 -16.12 2.47
C MET A 239 -17.43 -15.15 3.56
N GLU A 240 -16.97 -13.90 3.53
CA GLU A 240 -17.42 -12.84 4.45
C GLU A 240 -18.93 -12.57 4.32
N ALA A 241 -19.48 -12.71 3.11
CA ALA A 241 -20.91 -12.62 2.83
C ALA A 241 -21.71 -13.90 3.17
N GLY A 242 -21.05 -14.98 3.63
CA GLY A 242 -21.66 -16.26 4.02
C GLY A 242 -21.93 -17.25 2.88
N ASP A 243 -21.54 -16.96 1.65
CA ASP A 243 -21.69 -17.85 0.49
C ASP A 243 -20.53 -18.84 0.37
N THR A 244 -20.46 -19.79 1.32
CA THR A 244 -19.41 -20.84 1.37
C THR A 244 -19.44 -21.79 0.18
N LYS A 245 -20.60 -21.94 -0.48
CA LYS A 245 -20.78 -22.88 -1.60
C LYS A 245 -20.06 -22.38 -2.85
N SER A 246 -20.17 -21.09 -3.15
CA SER A 246 -19.57 -20.49 -4.34
C SER A 246 -18.04 -20.34 -4.25
N VAL A 247 -17.46 -20.41 -3.05
CA VAL A 247 -16.00 -20.26 -2.81
C VAL A 247 -15.21 -21.30 -3.62
N LYS A 248 -15.61 -22.58 -3.56
CA LYS A 248 -14.89 -23.66 -4.26
C LYS A 248 -14.93 -23.47 -5.78
N THR A 249 -16.08 -23.08 -6.32
CA THR A 249 -16.25 -22.81 -7.74
C THR A 249 -15.45 -21.59 -8.19
N ALA A 250 -15.36 -20.54 -7.38
CA ALA A 250 -14.57 -19.34 -7.69
C ALA A 250 -13.06 -19.62 -7.75
N LEU A 251 -12.59 -20.61 -6.98
CA LEU A 251 -11.18 -21.02 -6.91
C LEU A 251 -10.84 -22.24 -7.78
N GLU A 252 -11.81 -22.74 -8.56
CA GLU A 252 -11.62 -23.90 -9.43
C GLU A 252 -10.76 -23.53 -10.64
N GLY A 253 -9.73 -24.34 -10.94
CA GLY A 253 -8.80 -24.10 -12.05
C GLY A 253 -7.90 -22.86 -11.91
N VAL A 254 -7.84 -22.25 -10.71
CA VAL A 254 -6.84 -21.22 -10.39
C VAL A 254 -5.50 -21.92 -10.14
N GLU A 255 -4.42 -21.41 -10.74
CA GLU A 255 -3.07 -21.84 -10.37
C GLU A 255 -2.81 -21.40 -8.93
N LYS A 256 -2.58 -22.36 -8.03
CA LYS A 256 -2.43 -22.10 -6.60
C LYS A 256 -0.97 -22.25 -6.22
N ASP A 257 -0.38 -21.15 -5.75
CA ASP A 257 0.85 -21.24 -4.99
C ASP A 257 0.56 -21.77 -3.57
N ALA A 258 1.61 -21.94 -2.77
CA ALA A 258 1.46 -22.44 -1.41
C ALA A 258 0.62 -21.49 -0.53
N ILE A 259 0.70 -20.18 -0.76
CA ILE A 259 -0.02 -19.17 0.02
C ILE A 259 -1.53 -19.27 -0.25
N ILE A 260 -1.95 -19.23 -1.52
CA ILE A 260 -3.35 -19.34 -1.94
C ILE A 260 -3.94 -20.68 -1.47
N THR A 261 -3.18 -21.78 -1.59
CA THR A 261 -3.60 -23.11 -1.11
C THR A 261 -3.87 -23.10 0.39
N ALA A 262 -2.95 -22.55 1.18
CA ALA A 262 -3.10 -22.48 2.63
C ALA A 262 -4.24 -21.55 3.05
N LEU A 263 -4.41 -20.41 2.37
CA LEU A 263 -5.49 -19.48 2.66
C LEU A 263 -6.86 -20.08 2.31
N GLU A 264 -6.98 -20.87 1.25
CA GLU A 264 -8.21 -21.61 0.95
C GLU A 264 -8.53 -22.64 2.05
N ALA A 265 -7.54 -23.42 2.48
CA ALA A 265 -7.71 -24.36 3.58
C ALA A 265 -8.14 -23.65 4.87
N ALA A 266 -7.48 -22.53 5.21
CA ALA A 266 -7.82 -21.68 6.34
C ALA A 266 -9.25 -21.11 6.24
N MET A 267 -9.66 -20.58 5.08
CA MET A 267 -11.03 -20.12 4.86
C MET A 267 -12.03 -21.24 5.14
N LEU A 268 -11.78 -22.45 4.65
CA LEU A 268 -12.66 -23.59 4.84
C LEU A 268 -12.53 -24.27 6.23
N GLY A 269 -11.83 -23.65 7.17
CA GLY A 269 -11.65 -24.14 8.55
C GLY A 269 -10.68 -25.32 8.70
N ARG A 270 -9.94 -25.68 7.63
CA ARG A 270 -8.95 -26.75 7.62
C ARG A 270 -7.57 -26.19 8.04
N TRP A 271 -7.48 -25.78 9.30
CA TRP A 271 -6.30 -25.10 9.85
C TRP A 271 -5.04 -25.97 9.82
N THR A 272 -5.16 -27.27 10.09
CA THR A 272 -4.03 -28.21 10.09
C THR A 272 -3.41 -28.38 8.70
N GLU A 273 -4.26 -28.47 7.67
CA GLU A 273 -3.80 -28.52 6.27
C GLU A 273 -3.11 -27.21 5.88
N ALA A 274 -3.69 -26.06 6.25
CA ALA A 274 -3.07 -24.76 6.01
C ALA A 274 -1.69 -24.65 6.67
N GLU A 275 -1.53 -25.20 7.88
CA GLU A 275 -0.27 -25.21 8.61
C GLU A 275 0.78 -26.05 7.86
N GLU A 276 0.44 -27.26 7.45
CA GLU A 276 1.36 -28.15 6.72
C GLU A 276 1.86 -27.52 5.41
N VAL A 277 0.94 -26.86 4.67
CA VAL A 277 1.28 -26.17 3.42
C VAL A 277 2.22 -24.99 3.69
N LEU A 278 1.92 -24.16 4.69
CA LEU A 278 2.74 -22.99 5.01
C LEU A 278 4.10 -23.36 5.61
N ARG A 279 4.21 -24.45 6.38
CA ARG A 279 5.51 -24.94 6.85
C ARG A 279 6.42 -25.35 5.69
N LYS A 280 5.87 -26.07 4.70
CA LYS A 280 6.62 -26.43 3.48
C LYS A 280 7.00 -25.21 2.66
N ALA A 281 6.16 -24.17 2.63
CA ALA A 281 6.50 -22.90 1.97
C ALA A 281 7.64 -22.18 2.71
N TYR A 282 7.55 -22.14 4.03
CA TYR A 282 8.54 -21.51 4.90
C TYR A 282 9.91 -22.21 4.83
N GLU A 283 9.96 -23.53 4.68
CA GLU A 283 11.21 -24.27 4.45
C GLU A 283 11.94 -23.85 3.16
N LYS A 284 11.18 -23.42 2.14
CA LYS A 284 11.74 -22.95 0.85
C LYS A 284 12.08 -21.47 0.86
N GLU A 285 11.26 -20.68 1.53
CA GLU A 285 11.30 -19.21 1.53
C GLU A 285 11.28 -18.68 2.97
N ASN A 286 12.38 -18.89 3.69
CA ASN A 286 12.47 -18.58 5.12
C ASN A 286 12.55 -17.08 5.45
N ASP A 287 12.67 -16.22 4.44
CA ASP A 287 12.70 -14.75 4.54
C ASP A 287 11.43 -14.09 3.97
N ASN A 288 10.48 -14.87 3.46
CA ASN A 288 9.25 -14.34 2.89
C ASN A 288 8.27 -13.91 4.00
N VAL A 289 8.16 -12.59 4.19
CA VAL A 289 7.31 -11.96 5.21
C VAL A 289 5.84 -12.38 5.09
N VAL A 290 5.33 -12.63 3.87
CA VAL A 290 3.94 -13.02 3.64
C VAL A 290 3.69 -14.44 4.15
N VAL A 291 4.59 -15.38 3.81
CA VAL A 291 4.52 -16.77 4.28
C VAL A 291 4.58 -16.82 5.81
N ILE A 292 5.53 -16.10 6.41
CA ILE A 292 5.74 -16.05 7.86
C ILE A 292 4.52 -15.48 8.58
N ASN A 293 3.97 -14.36 8.09
CA ASN A 293 2.82 -13.72 8.69
C ASN A 293 1.57 -14.62 8.61
N ASN A 294 1.34 -15.26 7.46
CA ASN A 294 0.22 -16.20 7.30
C ASN A 294 0.41 -17.45 8.17
N LEU A 295 1.63 -17.97 8.28
CA LEU A 295 1.94 -19.11 9.15
C LEU A 295 1.65 -18.76 10.61
N ALA A 296 2.05 -17.59 11.09
CA ALA A 296 1.76 -17.16 12.46
C ALA A 296 0.25 -17.06 12.75
N VAL A 297 -0.55 -16.56 11.80
CA VAL A 297 -2.02 -16.53 11.93
C VAL A 297 -2.59 -17.94 11.99
N VAL A 298 -2.13 -18.85 11.13
CA VAL A 298 -2.59 -20.25 11.13
C VAL A 298 -2.17 -20.98 12.41
N LEU A 299 -0.95 -20.77 12.90
CA LEU A 299 -0.48 -21.33 14.18
C LEU A 299 -1.35 -20.87 15.34
N LEU A 300 -1.75 -19.59 15.38
CA LEU A 300 -2.70 -19.09 16.35
C LEU A 300 -4.05 -19.82 16.25
N SER A 301 -4.59 -19.98 15.04
CA SER A 301 -5.84 -20.73 14.82
C SER A 301 -5.76 -22.21 15.22
N CYS A 302 -4.57 -22.81 15.13
CA CYS A 302 -4.28 -24.15 15.63
C CYS A 302 -4.08 -24.21 17.16
N GLY A 303 -4.18 -23.09 17.88
CA GLY A 303 -3.94 -23.00 19.33
C GLY A 303 -2.45 -22.98 19.73
N LYS A 304 -1.53 -22.88 18.77
CA LYS A 304 -0.07 -22.89 18.97
C LYS A 304 0.46 -21.46 19.19
N LEU A 305 -0.08 -20.78 20.22
CA LEU A 305 0.21 -19.38 20.52
C LEU A 305 1.71 -19.11 20.72
N ASP A 306 2.39 -19.94 21.51
CA ASP A 306 3.81 -19.75 21.83
C ASP A 306 4.71 -19.90 20.60
N GLU A 307 4.43 -20.88 19.75
CA GLU A 307 5.17 -21.09 18.51
C GLU A 307 4.98 -19.93 17.52
N ALA A 308 3.76 -19.39 17.42
CA ALA A 308 3.50 -18.21 16.59
C ALA A 308 4.32 -16.99 17.06
N ILE A 309 4.43 -16.79 18.38
CA ILE A 309 5.24 -15.70 18.95
C ILE A 309 6.72 -15.93 18.65
N GLU A 310 7.23 -17.13 18.90
CA GLU A 310 8.64 -17.46 18.67
C GLU A 310 9.04 -17.27 17.20
N LEU A 311 8.16 -17.68 16.27
CA LEU A 311 8.36 -17.48 14.83
C LEU A 311 8.52 -15.99 14.50
N LEU A 312 7.56 -15.15 14.89
CA LEU A 312 7.61 -13.71 14.57
C LEU A 312 8.75 -12.99 15.29
N GLU A 313 9.06 -13.34 16.54
CA GLU A 313 10.19 -12.75 17.27
C GLU A 313 11.54 -13.11 16.64
N THR A 314 11.71 -14.35 16.19
CA THR A 314 12.93 -14.80 15.51
C THR A 314 13.13 -14.02 14.22
N MET A 315 12.05 -13.80 13.47
CA MET A 315 12.09 -13.08 12.20
C MET A 315 12.36 -11.58 12.37
N LEU A 316 11.74 -10.97 13.37
CA LEU A 316 12.01 -9.58 13.72
C LEU A 316 13.48 -9.37 14.11
N LYS A 317 14.10 -10.34 14.80
CA LYS A 317 15.53 -10.28 15.16
C LYS A 317 16.46 -10.54 13.97
N ALA A 318 16.09 -11.45 13.08
CA ALA A 318 16.92 -11.84 11.94
C ALA A 318 17.01 -10.74 10.88
N SER A 319 15.87 -10.11 10.54
CA SER A 319 15.80 -9.09 9.50
C SER A 319 14.92 -7.89 9.91
N PRO A 320 15.31 -7.11 10.95
CA PRO A 320 14.44 -6.09 11.55
C PRO A 320 13.83 -5.13 10.53
N ALA A 321 14.65 -4.55 9.64
CA ALA A 321 14.22 -3.56 8.64
C ALA A 321 13.12 -4.09 7.69
N SER A 322 13.18 -5.37 7.32
CA SER A 322 12.20 -5.99 6.42
C SER A 322 10.85 -6.21 7.09
N PHE A 323 10.83 -6.55 8.38
CA PHE A 323 9.62 -6.91 9.11
C PHE A 323 8.93 -5.72 9.78
N VAL A 324 9.69 -4.73 10.29
CA VAL A 324 9.11 -3.54 10.93
C VAL A 324 8.31 -2.65 9.98
N ALA A 325 8.61 -2.71 8.68
CA ALA A 325 7.88 -1.97 7.66
C ALA A 325 6.49 -2.58 7.36
N VAL A 326 6.24 -3.83 7.79
CA VAL A 326 5.02 -4.57 7.47
C VAL A 326 4.01 -4.45 8.62
N GLU A 327 3.07 -3.52 8.48
CA GLU A 327 2.06 -3.23 9.52
C GLU A 327 1.24 -4.46 9.96
N PRO A 328 0.79 -5.36 9.07
CA PRO A 328 0.07 -6.58 9.48
C PRO A 328 0.91 -7.50 10.38
N PHE A 329 2.21 -7.60 10.12
CA PHE A 329 3.14 -8.39 10.94
C PHE A 329 3.22 -7.82 12.37
N LEU A 330 3.41 -6.50 12.48
CA LEU A 330 3.45 -5.82 13.78
C LEU A 330 2.13 -5.97 14.55
N TYR A 331 1.00 -5.82 13.86
CA TYR A 331 -0.33 -5.97 14.44
C TYR A 331 -0.59 -7.38 14.97
N ASN A 332 -0.21 -8.39 14.19
CA ASN A 332 -0.34 -9.79 14.59
C ASN A 332 0.54 -10.09 15.80
N LEU A 333 1.82 -9.69 15.79
CA LEU A 333 2.72 -9.88 16.93
C LEU A 333 2.21 -9.17 18.20
N ALA A 334 1.76 -7.91 18.08
CA ALA A 334 1.15 -7.18 19.18
C ALA A 334 -0.08 -7.88 19.75
N THR A 335 -0.91 -8.48 18.88
CA THR A 335 -2.09 -9.25 19.28
C THR A 335 -1.71 -10.53 20.03
N LEU A 336 -0.70 -11.28 19.55
CA LEU A 336 -0.21 -12.47 20.22
C LEU A 336 0.36 -12.15 21.61
N TYR A 337 1.05 -11.02 21.76
CA TYR A 337 1.52 -10.54 23.05
C TYR A 337 0.38 -10.28 24.04
N GLU A 338 -0.70 -9.65 23.60
CA GLU A 338 -1.89 -9.41 24.43
C GLU A 338 -2.55 -10.71 24.88
N LEU A 339 -2.61 -11.71 24.01
CA LEU A 339 -3.20 -13.03 24.32
C LEU A 339 -2.40 -13.81 25.37
N ARG A 340 -1.07 -13.61 25.45
CA ARG A 340 -0.20 -14.28 26.45
C ARG A 340 -0.25 -13.60 27.84
N SER A 341 -0.82 -12.40 27.94
CA SER A 341 -1.15 -11.59 29.13
C SER A 341 -0.02 -11.08 30.06
N ASN A 342 0.99 -11.88 30.42
CA ASN A 342 1.86 -11.53 31.57
C ASN A 342 2.96 -10.50 31.28
N ALA A 343 3.42 -10.37 30.03
CA ALA A 343 4.54 -9.50 29.64
C ALA A 343 4.26 -8.67 28.38
N ALA A 344 2.98 -8.48 28.04
CA ALA A 344 2.57 -7.90 26.77
C ALA A 344 3.11 -6.49 26.56
N VAL A 345 3.08 -5.65 27.61
CA VAL A 345 3.52 -4.25 27.54
C VAL A 345 5.03 -4.15 27.32
N ASP A 346 5.83 -4.93 28.03
CA ASP A 346 7.29 -4.89 27.89
C ASP A 346 7.75 -5.42 26.53
N ARG A 347 7.10 -6.49 26.02
CA ARG A 347 7.38 -7.00 24.67
C ARG A 347 6.97 -6.01 23.59
N LYS A 348 5.80 -5.37 23.71
CA LYS A 348 5.38 -4.28 22.81
C LYS A 348 6.32 -3.07 22.88
N ARG A 349 6.89 -2.75 24.06
CA ARG A 349 7.91 -1.70 24.23
C ARG A 349 9.20 -2.05 23.51
N ASN A 350 9.67 -3.29 23.59
CA ASN A 350 10.85 -3.74 22.84
C ASN A 350 10.59 -3.71 21.33
N MET A 351 9.41 -4.16 20.89
CA MET A 351 9.00 -4.03 19.50
C MET A 351 8.96 -2.57 19.03
N LEU A 352 8.47 -1.64 19.84
CA LEU A 352 8.51 -0.20 19.55
C LEU A 352 9.96 0.30 19.39
N ARG A 353 10.93 -0.22 20.14
CA ARG A 353 12.36 0.13 19.95
C ARG A 353 12.87 -0.33 18.59
N GLU A 354 12.60 -1.58 18.21
CA GLU A 354 13.00 -2.10 16.89
C GLU A 354 12.36 -1.30 15.76
N VAL A 355 11.06 -1.02 15.87
CA VAL A 355 10.33 -0.21 14.89
C VAL A 355 10.87 1.22 14.83
N ALA A 356 11.25 1.79 15.96
CA ALA A 356 11.85 3.10 16.02
C ALA A 356 13.29 3.12 15.49
N GLN A 357 14.04 2.02 15.57
CA GLN A 357 15.40 1.95 15.07
C GLN A 357 15.47 1.69 13.56
N TRP A 358 14.61 0.79 13.07
CA TRP A 358 14.70 0.26 11.70
C TRP A 358 13.56 0.70 10.79
N GLY A 359 12.48 1.22 11.35
CA GLY A 359 11.28 1.60 10.63
C GLY A 359 11.37 3.00 10.02
N GLY A 360 10.94 3.11 8.76
CA GLY A 360 10.79 4.38 8.06
C GLY A 360 9.70 5.28 8.65
N ASP A 361 9.56 6.46 8.06
CA ASP A 361 8.48 7.38 8.43
C ASP A 361 7.13 6.89 7.88
N GLY A 362 6.05 7.11 8.64
CA GLY A 362 4.69 6.73 8.25
C GLY A 362 4.14 5.41 8.78
N ILE A 363 4.86 4.71 9.65
CA ILE A 363 4.36 3.48 10.29
C ILE A 363 3.09 3.79 11.10
N LYS A 364 2.02 3.01 10.88
CA LYS A 364 0.79 3.11 11.68
C LYS A 364 1.06 2.71 13.13
N THR A 365 1.08 3.69 14.02
CA THR A 365 1.21 3.49 15.48
C THR A 365 0.20 2.49 16.03
N GLY A 366 -1.02 2.46 15.46
CA GLY A 366 -2.07 1.50 15.83
C GLY A 366 -1.68 0.02 15.60
N ALA A 367 -0.74 -0.27 14.70
CA ALA A 367 -0.21 -1.63 14.50
C ALA A 367 0.53 -2.15 15.74
N LEU A 368 1.07 -1.26 16.58
CA LEU A 368 1.76 -1.64 17.81
C LEU A 368 0.79 -1.93 18.97
N LYS A 369 -0.49 -1.60 18.82
CA LYS A 369 -1.50 -1.65 19.90
C LYS A 369 -1.01 -1.05 21.23
N LEU A 370 -0.33 0.08 21.13
CA LEU A 370 0.06 0.92 22.27
C LEU A 370 -0.78 2.19 22.24
N GLN A 371 -1.31 2.59 23.39
CA GLN A 371 -2.06 3.84 23.49
C GLN A 371 -1.10 5.03 23.45
N PRO A 372 -1.30 6.01 22.54
CA PRO A 372 -0.45 7.20 22.44
C PRO A 372 -0.33 7.99 23.76
#